data_AF-A0A812JMR7-F1
#
_entry.id   AF-A0A812JMR7-F1
#
_cell.length_a   1.000
_cell.length_b   1.000
_cell.length_c   1.000
_cell.angle_alpha   90.00
_cell.angle_beta   90.00
_cell.angle_gamma   90.00
#
_symmetry.space_group_name_H-M   'P 1'
#
loop_
_entity.id
_entity.type
_entity.pdbx_description
1 polymer ?
#
loop_
_entity_poly.entity_id
_entity_poly.type
_entity_poly.pdbx_seq_one_letter_code
_entity_poly.pdbx_strand_id
1 'polypeptide(L)'
;MLAAWATGTALSCVGVLLGVLPMIYEWEFLDGEVISMSCWAIVAGALSSSCGLLLFPYICGPCGDRRCFLDCACIDQTDQARMQAGIRSIGGFLQAAEELHVLWSEPYLTRLWCVFELAAYQKLKPSGRITIAPVFVEVIVCLLFVYLHVASWFFVAIRTSALGRTTWIWIALACFGGSLFPLVHALRHICTYKQVLLSNVGNFQFDTLACANESDREVIREAIVR
;
A
#
# COMPACT_ATOMS: atom_id res chain seq x y z
N MET A 1 9.59 -8.25 -3.39
CA MET A 1 8.79 -8.15 -4.63
C MET A 1 9.65 -8.04 -5.89
N LEU A 2 10.31 -6.90 -6.19
CA LEU A 2 11.04 -6.70 -7.47
C LEU A 2 12.12 -7.75 -7.76
N ALA A 3 12.94 -8.08 -6.77
CA ALA A 3 13.96 -9.12 -6.91
C ALA A 3 13.35 -10.50 -7.21
N ALA A 4 12.22 -10.84 -6.57
CA ALA A 4 11.52 -12.09 -6.81
C ALA A 4 10.94 -12.13 -8.24
N TRP A 5 10.29 -11.05 -8.67
CA TRP A 5 9.81 -10.89 -10.06
C TRP A 5 10.93 -11.07 -11.09
N ALA A 6 12.07 -10.39 -10.89
CA ALA A 6 13.22 -10.47 -11.78
C ALA A 6 13.78 -11.89 -11.83
N THR A 7 13.85 -12.56 -10.68
CA THR A 7 14.31 -13.96 -10.58
C THR A 7 13.37 -14.90 -11.32
N GLY A 8 12.06 -14.82 -11.09
CA GLY A 8 11.08 -15.67 -11.79
C GLY A 8 11.08 -15.46 -13.30
N THR A 9 11.18 -14.20 -13.73
CA THR A 9 11.27 -13.84 -15.15
C THR A 9 12.55 -14.40 -15.77
N ALA A 10 13.71 -14.17 -15.16
CA ALA A 10 14.99 -14.66 -15.64
C ALA A 10 15.03 -16.19 -15.74
N LEU A 11 14.56 -16.90 -14.70
CA LEU A 11 14.49 -18.36 -14.69
C LEU A 11 13.60 -18.91 -15.81
N SER A 12 12.46 -18.26 -16.07
CA SER A 12 11.59 -18.67 -17.18
C SER A 12 12.22 -18.43 -18.55
N CYS A 13 12.92 -17.31 -18.75
CA CYS A 13 13.65 -17.04 -20.00
C CYS A 13 14.75 -18.09 -20.22
N VAL A 14 15.51 -18.43 -19.17
CA VAL A 14 16.51 -19.50 -19.23
C VAL A 14 15.85 -20.85 -19.55
N GLY A 15 14.72 -21.17 -18.93
CA GLY A 15 13.97 -22.39 -19.21
C GLY A 15 13.51 -22.50 -20.67
N VAL A 16 13.12 -21.38 -21.29
CA VAL A 16 12.76 -21.33 -22.72
C VAL A 16 14.01 -21.51 -23.60
N LEU A 17 15.11 -20.82 -23.29
CA LEU A 17 16.37 -20.95 -24.05
C LEU A 17 16.97 -22.35 -24.00
N LEU A 18 16.80 -23.05 -22.87
CA LEU A 18 17.22 -24.44 -22.70
C LEU A 18 16.24 -25.47 -23.29
N GLY A 19 15.11 -25.02 -23.85
CA GLY A 19 14.08 -25.91 -24.42
C GLY A 19 13.28 -26.69 -23.38
N VAL A 20 13.43 -26.37 -22.09
CA VAL A 20 12.64 -26.98 -20.99
C VAL A 20 11.20 -26.47 -21.01
N LEU A 21 11.02 -25.18 -21.32
CA LEU A 21 9.72 -24.53 -21.40
C LEU A 21 9.33 -24.31 -22.87
N PRO A 22 8.12 -24.73 -23.29
CA PRO A 22 7.71 -24.66 -24.68
C PRO A 22 7.32 -23.24 -25.10
N MET A 23 7.45 -22.96 -26.40
CA MET A 23 6.80 -21.83 -27.06
C MET A 23 5.34 -22.20 -27.31
N ILE A 24 4.41 -21.34 -26.94
CA ILE A 24 2.98 -21.70 -26.80
C ILE A 24 2.11 -21.08 -27.90
N TYR A 25 2.49 -19.92 -28.43
CA TYR A 25 1.68 -19.23 -29.41
C TYR A 25 2.53 -18.54 -30.47
N GLU A 26 1.97 -18.41 -31.66
CA GLU A 26 2.57 -17.70 -32.79
C GLU A 26 2.09 -16.25 -32.83
N TRP A 27 2.95 -15.37 -33.32
CA TRP A 27 2.65 -13.96 -33.56
C TRP A 27 3.00 -13.60 -34.99
N GLU A 28 1.99 -13.19 -35.73
CA GLU A 28 2.11 -12.68 -37.08
C GLU A 28 2.28 -11.16 -37.04
N PHE A 29 3.40 -10.65 -37.56
CA PHE A 29 3.64 -9.23 -37.75
C PHE A 29 2.91 -8.70 -38.97
N LEU A 30 2.83 -7.37 -39.10
CA LEU A 30 2.18 -6.71 -40.24
C LEU A 30 2.81 -7.11 -41.59
N ASP A 31 4.09 -7.48 -41.58
CA ASP A 31 4.84 -7.93 -42.75
C ASP A 31 4.67 -9.43 -43.06
N GLY A 32 3.80 -10.13 -42.31
CA GLY A 32 3.52 -11.56 -42.48
C GLY A 32 4.55 -12.49 -41.83
N GLU A 33 5.59 -11.96 -41.19
CA GLU A 33 6.54 -12.77 -40.43
C GLU A 33 5.87 -13.37 -39.19
N VAL A 34 6.00 -14.69 -39.02
CA VAL A 34 5.43 -15.41 -37.88
C VAL A 34 6.54 -15.79 -36.91
N ILE A 35 6.48 -15.24 -35.70
CA ILE A 35 7.42 -15.55 -34.61
C ILE A 35 6.70 -16.33 -33.52
N SER A 36 7.30 -17.45 -33.11
CA SER A 36 6.87 -18.19 -31.92
C SER A 36 7.19 -17.41 -30.66
N MET A 37 6.27 -17.35 -29.70
CA MET A 37 6.42 -16.70 -28.40
C MET A 37 6.01 -17.63 -27.24
N SER A 38 6.50 -17.33 -26.03
CA SER A 38 6.13 -18.01 -24.80
C SER A 38 5.44 -17.06 -23.81
N CYS A 39 4.57 -17.60 -22.94
CA CYS A 39 3.94 -16.81 -21.87
C CYS A 39 4.64 -16.96 -20.51
N TRP A 40 5.65 -17.82 -20.41
CA TRP A 40 6.23 -18.24 -19.14
C TRP A 40 6.87 -17.09 -18.36
N ALA A 41 7.44 -16.09 -19.05
CA ALA A 41 7.95 -14.87 -18.41
C ALA A 41 6.86 -14.10 -17.67
N ILE A 42 5.67 -14.00 -18.26
CA ILE A 42 4.52 -13.32 -17.66
C ILE A 42 4.01 -14.13 -16.46
N VAL A 43 3.84 -15.44 -16.63
CA VAL A 43 3.33 -16.33 -15.57
C VAL A 43 4.30 -16.42 -14.39
N ALA A 44 5.57 -16.74 -14.65
CA ALA A 44 6.59 -16.86 -13.62
C ALA A 44 6.87 -15.52 -12.95
N GLY A 45 6.91 -14.42 -13.70
CA GLY A 45 7.00 -13.06 -13.16
C GLY A 45 5.83 -12.76 -12.23
N ALA A 46 4.60 -13.08 -12.61
CA ALA A 46 3.42 -12.81 -11.81
C ALA A 46 3.34 -13.62 -10.51
N LEU A 47 3.66 -14.91 -10.58
CA LEU A 47 3.69 -15.78 -9.41
C LEU A 47 4.82 -15.37 -8.46
N SER A 48 6.03 -15.16 -8.99
CA SER A 48 7.19 -14.79 -8.17
C SER A 48 7.07 -13.40 -7.54
N SER A 49 6.46 -12.41 -8.22
CA SER A 49 6.16 -11.10 -7.61
C SER A 49 5.19 -11.23 -6.44
N SER A 50 4.13 -12.02 -6.59
CA SER A 50 3.10 -12.28 -5.57
C SER A 50 3.68 -13.02 -4.36
N CYS A 51 4.42 -14.11 -4.61
CA CYS A 51 5.15 -14.82 -3.56
C CYS A 51 6.15 -13.88 -2.87
N GLY A 52 6.91 -13.11 -3.63
CA GLY A 52 7.88 -12.16 -3.10
C GLY A 52 7.27 -10.93 -2.41
N LEU A 53 5.96 -10.70 -2.52
CA LEU A 53 5.22 -9.71 -1.73
C LEU A 53 4.75 -10.35 -0.41
N LEU A 54 4.13 -11.52 -0.47
CA LEU A 54 3.62 -12.25 0.69
C LEU A 54 4.74 -12.73 1.64
N LEU A 55 5.86 -13.14 1.07
CA LEU A 55 7.02 -13.63 1.81
C LEU A 55 7.97 -12.51 2.23
N PHE A 56 7.79 -11.28 1.73
CA PHE A 56 8.68 -10.16 2.04
C PHE A 56 8.84 -9.92 3.54
N PRO A 57 7.77 -9.90 4.37
CA PRO A 57 7.91 -9.68 5.81
C PRO A 57 8.68 -10.79 6.53
N TYR A 58 8.74 -12.00 5.95
CA TYR A 58 9.36 -13.18 6.58
C TYR A 58 10.80 -13.42 6.11
N ILE A 59 11.09 -13.16 4.82
CA ILE A 59 12.41 -13.38 4.22
C ILE A 59 13.29 -12.14 4.36
N CYS A 60 12.72 -10.98 4.05
CA CYS A 60 13.36 -9.68 4.18
C CYS A 60 12.79 -8.94 5.39
N GLY A 61 12.37 -9.68 6.43
CA GLY A 61 11.97 -9.09 7.71
C GLY A 61 12.99 -8.02 8.10
N PRO A 62 12.56 -6.93 8.76
CA PRO A 62 13.40 -5.75 8.94
C PRO A 62 14.80 -6.21 9.38
N CYS A 63 15.84 -5.79 8.65
CA CYS A 63 17.23 -6.12 8.95
C CYS A 63 17.73 -5.46 10.27
N GLY A 64 16.85 -5.33 11.27
CA GLY A 64 17.06 -4.80 12.60
C GLY A 64 15.83 -5.07 13.48
N ASP A 65 16.07 -5.08 14.79
CA ASP A 65 15.06 -5.17 15.88
C ASP A 65 14.16 -3.92 15.89
N ARG A 66 13.34 -3.74 14.84
CA ARG A 66 12.36 -2.64 14.76
C ARG A 66 11.09 -3.04 15.51
N ARG A 67 11.12 -2.86 16.82
CA ARG A 67 9.91 -2.95 17.65
C ARG A 67 9.08 -1.68 17.45
N CYS A 68 7.83 -1.85 17.00
CA CYS A 68 6.87 -0.76 16.93
C CYS A 68 5.84 -0.90 18.04
N PHE A 69 5.44 0.25 18.60
CA PHE A 69 4.25 0.33 19.44
C PHE A 69 3.08 0.73 18.54
N LEU A 70 2.02 -0.07 18.57
CA LEU A 70 0.77 0.22 17.88
C LEU A 70 -0.36 0.14 18.90
N ASP A 71 -1.05 1.26 19.11
CA ASP A 71 -2.11 1.41 20.11
C ASP A 71 -3.13 0.26 20.10
N CYS A 72 -3.65 -0.10 18.93
CA CYS A 72 -4.68 -1.12 18.78
C CYS A 72 -4.19 -2.55 19.06
N ALA A 73 -2.88 -2.78 19.01
CA ALA A 73 -2.28 -4.09 19.26
C ALA A 73 -1.65 -4.20 20.67
N CYS A 74 -1.16 -3.09 21.20
CA CYS A 74 -0.44 -3.05 22.47
C CYS A 74 -1.32 -2.66 23.67
N ILE A 75 -2.44 -1.98 23.43
CA ILE A 75 -3.41 -1.62 24.48
C ILE A 75 -4.56 -2.62 24.43
N ASP A 76 -4.91 -3.18 25.58
CA ASP A 76 -6.07 -4.07 25.72
C ASP A 76 -7.35 -3.32 25.32
N GLN A 77 -8.04 -3.82 24.30
CA GLN A 77 -9.29 -3.22 23.78
C GLN A 77 -10.54 -3.79 24.46
N THR A 78 -10.39 -4.80 25.32
CA THR A 78 -11.50 -5.57 25.91
C THR A 78 -11.70 -5.30 27.40
N ASP A 79 -10.61 -5.25 28.16
CA ASP A 79 -10.63 -4.94 29.59
C ASP A 79 -10.46 -3.43 29.78
N GLN A 80 -11.53 -2.79 30.26
CA GLN A 80 -11.59 -1.35 30.42
C GLN A 80 -10.52 -0.81 31.40
N ALA A 81 -10.18 -1.56 32.45
CA ALA A 81 -9.16 -1.15 33.41
C ALA A 81 -7.76 -1.20 32.79
N ARG A 82 -7.48 -2.25 32.02
CA ARG A 82 -6.21 -2.39 31.28
C ARG A 82 -6.09 -1.40 30.13
N MET A 83 -7.19 -1.11 29.43
CA MET A 83 -7.26 -0.09 28.40
C MET A 83 -6.86 1.28 28.96
N GLN A 84 -7.45 1.67 30.09
CA GLN A 84 -7.16 2.94 30.75
C GLN A 84 -5.70 3.00 31.26
N ALA A 85 -5.17 1.91 31.81
CA ALA A 85 -3.77 1.82 32.20
C ALA A 85 -2.82 1.95 30.99
N GLY A 86 -3.19 1.34 29.84
CA GLY A 86 -2.48 1.46 28.58
C GLY A 86 -2.46 2.89 28.04
N ILE A 87 -3.62 3.56 27.99
CA ILE A 87 -3.74 4.97 27.55
C ILE A 87 -2.87 5.89 28.41
N ARG A 88 -2.89 5.71 29.74
CA ARG A 88 -2.05 6.50 30.66
C ARG A 88 -0.55 6.28 30.45
N SER A 89 -0.16 5.15 29.86
CA SER A 89 1.23 4.79 29.61
C SER A 89 1.75 5.30 28.25
N ILE A 90 0.89 5.85 27.38
CA ILE A 90 1.28 6.32 26.02
C ILE A 90 2.43 7.32 26.09
N GLY A 91 2.41 8.26 27.04
CA GLY A 91 3.49 9.25 27.18
C GLY A 91 4.87 8.61 27.42
N GLY A 92 4.93 7.50 28.16
CA GLY A 92 6.16 6.74 28.37
C GLY A 92 6.65 6.07 27.09
N PHE A 93 5.74 5.54 26.27
CA PHE A 93 6.09 4.98 24.96
C PHE A 93 6.58 6.06 23.99
N LEU A 94 5.94 7.24 23.95
CA LEU A 94 6.41 8.38 23.16
C LEU A 94 7.81 8.84 23.58
N GLN A 95 8.10 8.85 24.88
CA GLN A 95 9.44 9.18 25.39
C GLN A 95 10.47 8.10 25.05
N ALA A 96 10.10 6.83 25.04
CA ALA A 96 11.01 5.74 24.68
C ALA A 96 11.24 5.64 23.16
N ALA A 97 10.24 5.95 22.33
CA ALA A 97 10.28 5.79 20.88
C ALA A 97 11.35 6.67 20.20
N GLU A 98 12.19 6.09 19.34
CA GLU A 98 13.20 6.83 18.57
C GLU A 98 12.59 7.70 17.46
N GLU A 99 11.45 7.26 16.94
CA GLU A 99 10.75 7.88 15.81
C GLU A 99 9.24 7.70 15.97
N LEU A 100 8.48 8.75 15.62
CA LEU A 100 7.02 8.69 15.51
C LEU A 100 6.62 8.56 14.03
N HIS A 101 5.98 7.45 13.68
CA HIS A 101 5.42 7.22 12.36
C HIS A 101 3.94 7.59 12.32
N VAL A 102 3.60 8.61 11.54
CA VAL A 102 2.23 9.08 11.34
C VAL A 102 1.70 8.56 10.02
N LEU A 103 0.77 7.60 10.08
CA LEU A 103 0.01 7.14 8.91
C LEU A 103 -1.05 8.18 8.58
N TRP A 104 -0.72 9.06 7.63
CA TRP A 104 -1.51 10.25 7.38
C TRP A 104 -2.74 9.92 6.54
N SER A 105 -3.90 10.19 7.14
CA SER A 105 -5.23 10.01 6.56
C SER A 105 -6.11 11.24 6.84
N GLU A 106 -7.20 11.41 6.11
CA GLU A 106 -8.13 12.54 6.25
C GLU A 106 -8.64 12.71 7.69
N PRO A 107 -9.09 11.65 8.39
CA PRO A 107 -9.51 11.79 9.77
C PRO A 107 -8.35 11.93 10.77
N TYR A 108 -7.08 11.89 10.32
CA TYR A 108 -5.97 11.98 11.27
C TYR A 108 -5.96 13.34 11.99
N LEU A 109 -6.07 14.44 11.24
CA LEU A 109 -6.07 15.80 11.78
C LEU A 109 -7.43 16.23 12.32
N THR A 110 -8.46 15.37 12.28
CA THR A 110 -9.75 15.65 12.91
C THR A 110 -9.87 15.02 14.29
N ARG A 111 -8.97 14.11 14.68
CA ARG A 111 -9.01 13.40 15.96
C ARG A 111 -8.07 14.07 16.98
N LEU A 112 -8.64 14.47 18.11
CA LEU A 112 -7.89 15.15 19.18
C LEU A 112 -6.67 14.34 19.66
N TRP A 113 -6.85 13.05 19.91
CA TRP A 113 -5.79 12.18 20.41
C TRP A 113 -4.59 12.07 19.45
N CYS A 114 -4.82 12.03 18.13
CA CYS A 114 -3.76 11.97 17.14
C CYS A 114 -2.91 13.26 17.09
N VAL A 115 -3.56 14.41 17.29
CA VAL A 115 -2.87 15.71 17.40
C VAL A 115 -2.10 15.79 18.72
N PHE A 116 -2.69 15.30 19.82
CA PHE A 116 -2.03 15.23 21.11
C PHE A 116 -0.76 14.38 21.06
N GLU A 117 -0.78 13.19 20.46
CA GLU A 117 0.40 12.33 20.33
C GLU A 117 1.53 13.02 19.56
N LEU A 118 1.18 13.72 18.48
CA LEU A 118 2.12 14.50 17.68
C LEU A 118 2.76 15.63 18.51
N ALA A 119 1.95 16.41 19.22
CA ALA A 119 2.41 17.50 20.06
C ALA A 119 3.22 17.01 21.27
N ALA A 120 2.76 15.95 21.92
CA ALA A 120 3.41 15.33 23.07
C ALA A 120 4.78 14.74 22.68
N TYR A 121 4.87 14.05 21.54
CA TYR A 121 6.13 13.52 21.04
C TYR A 121 7.13 14.66 20.73
N GLN A 122 6.70 15.71 20.04
CA GLN A 122 7.55 16.86 19.73
C GLN A 122 8.03 17.57 21.00
N LYS A 123 7.20 17.66 22.03
CA LYS A 123 7.55 18.25 23.33
C LYS A 123 8.54 17.37 24.12
N LEU A 124 8.33 16.05 24.13
CA LEU A 124 9.20 15.09 24.82
C LEU A 124 10.54 14.91 24.09
N LYS A 125 10.55 15.03 22.76
CA LYS A 125 11.73 14.89 21.90
C LYS A 125 11.77 16.01 20.84
N PRO A 126 12.29 17.20 21.18
CA PRO A 126 12.37 18.32 20.24
C PRO A 126 13.20 18.01 18.98
N SER A 127 14.24 17.16 19.12
CA SER A 127 15.07 16.66 18.02
C SER A 127 14.62 15.28 17.51
N GLY A 128 13.50 14.77 18.00
CA GLY A 128 12.93 13.49 17.60
C GLY A 128 12.48 13.50 16.15
N ARG A 129 12.55 12.34 15.50
CA ARG A 129 12.10 12.21 14.11
C ARG A 129 10.60 11.94 14.07
N ILE A 130 9.87 12.71 13.25
CA ILE A 130 8.48 12.45 12.90
C ILE A 130 8.45 12.18 11.40
N THR A 131 8.05 10.96 11.02
CA THR A 131 7.86 10.60 9.62
C THR A 131 6.38 10.50 9.32
N ILE A 132 5.93 11.32 8.38
CA ILE A 132 4.55 11.34 7.90
C ILE A 132 4.49 10.48 6.62
N ALA A 133 3.77 9.36 6.69
CA ALA A 133 3.60 8.43 5.59
C ALA A 133 2.16 8.53 5.04
N PRO A 134 1.97 9.03 3.81
CA PRO A 134 0.64 9.13 3.22
C PRO A 134 0.12 7.76 2.78
N VAL A 135 -0.94 7.27 3.45
CA VAL A 135 -1.54 5.93 3.23
C VAL A 135 -2.00 5.69 1.77
N PHE A 136 -2.26 6.78 1.04
CA PHE A 136 -2.75 6.68 -0.33
C PHE A 136 -1.69 6.14 -1.31
N VAL A 137 -0.40 6.28 -1.02
CA VAL A 137 0.67 5.79 -1.92
C VAL A 137 0.67 4.27 -1.95
N GLU A 138 0.55 3.63 -0.79
CA GLU A 138 0.48 2.17 -0.66
C GLU A 138 -0.76 1.63 -1.36
N VAL A 139 -1.90 2.33 -1.24
CA VAL A 139 -3.13 1.96 -1.95
C VAL A 139 -2.95 2.06 -3.47
N ILE A 140 -2.35 3.14 -3.98
CA ILE A 140 -2.06 3.28 -5.43
C ILE A 140 -1.21 2.12 -5.92
N VAL A 141 -0.11 1.84 -5.23
CA VAL A 141 0.83 0.77 -5.62
C VAL A 141 0.11 -0.58 -5.62
N CYS A 142 -0.72 -0.86 -4.62
CA CYS A 142 -1.51 -2.09 -4.56
C CYS A 142 -2.51 -2.19 -5.72
N LEU A 143 -3.24 -1.12 -6.02
CA LEU A 143 -4.19 -1.08 -7.14
C LEU A 143 -3.50 -1.28 -8.48
N LEU A 144 -2.37 -0.61 -8.72
CA LEU A 144 -1.58 -0.77 -9.93
C LEU A 144 -1.04 -2.21 -10.05
N PHE A 145 -0.55 -2.78 -8.95
CA PHE A 145 -0.07 -4.16 -8.91
C PHE A 145 -1.17 -5.15 -9.31
N VAL A 146 -2.34 -5.06 -8.67
CA VAL A 146 -3.51 -5.90 -9.01
C VAL A 146 -3.92 -5.71 -10.46
N TYR A 147 -4.02 -4.46 -10.93
CA TYR A 147 -4.37 -4.14 -12.30
C TYR A 147 -3.40 -4.78 -13.31
N LEU A 148 -2.09 -4.63 -13.12
CA LEU A 148 -1.07 -5.19 -14.00
C LEU A 148 -1.12 -6.73 -14.03
N HIS A 149 -1.40 -7.37 -12.89
CA HIS A 149 -1.58 -8.82 -12.83
C HIS A 149 -2.82 -9.27 -13.60
N VAL A 150 -3.96 -8.62 -13.37
CA VAL A 150 -5.20 -8.92 -14.07
C VAL A 150 -5.02 -8.74 -15.58
N ALA A 151 -4.43 -7.62 -16.01
CA ALA A 151 -4.13 -7.36 -17.42
C ALA A 151 -3.19 -8.42 -18.02
N SER A 152 -2.17 -8.84 -17.28
CA SER A 152 -1.23 -9.89 -17.71
C SER A 152 -1.92 -11.24 -17.88
N TRP A 153 -2.80 -11.63 -16.95
CA TRP A 153 -3.56 -12.88 -17.05
C TRP A 153 -4.56 -12.86 -18.20
N PHE A 154 -5.26 -11.73 -18.40
CA PHE A 154 -6.11 -11.55 -19.57
C PHE A 154 -5.31 -11.67 -20.86
N PHE A 155 -4.14 -11.03 -20.95
CA PHE A 155 -3.26 -11.12 -22.11
C PHE A 155 -2.88 -12.57 -22.41
N VAL A 156 -2.47 -13.35 -21.41
CA VAL A 156 -2.14 -14.78 -21.61
C VAL A 156 -3.37 -15.56 -22.06
N ALA A 157 -4.51 -15.40 -21.39
CA ALA A 157 -5.75 -16.11 -21.72
C ALA A 157 -6.24 -15.81 -23.15
N ILE A 158 -6.13 -14.54 -23.58
CA ILE A 158 -6.41 -14.11 -24.96
C ILE A 158 -5.55 -14.93 -25.93
N ARG A 159 -4.24 -14.96 -25.69
CA ARG A 159 -3.25 -15.55 -26.62
C ARG A 159 -3.29 -17.07 -26.69
N THR A 160 -3.71 -17.75 -25.63
CA THR A 160 -3.72 -19.23 -25.58
C THR A 160 -5.05 -19.85 -25.95
N SER A 161 -6.08 -19.05 -26.22
CA SER A 161 -7.42 -19.56 -26.48
C SER A 161 -7.69 -19.83 -27.96
N ALA A 162 -8.70 -20.66 -28.22
CA ALA A 162 -9.13 -21.02 -29.58
C ALA A 162 -10.10 -19.99 -30.23
N LEU A 163 -10.41 -18.88 -29.55
CA LEU A 163 -11.36 -17.88 -30.05
C LEU A 163 -10.70 -16.99 -31.14
N GLY A 164 -11.50 -16.55 -32.12
CA GLY A 164 -11.00 -15.77 -33.25
C GLY A 164 -10.39 -14.41 -32.87
N ARG A 165 -9.40 -13.94 -33.66
CA ARG A 165 -8.64 -12.69 -33.44
C ARG A 165 -9.53 -11.47 -33.20
N THR A 166 -10.61 -11.33 -33.96
CA THR A 166 -11.55 -10.20 -33.86
C THR A 166 -12.32 -10.19 -32.55
N THR A 167 -12.82 -11.34 -32.10
CA THR A 167 -13.54 -11.48 -30.83
C THR A 167 -12.67 -11.07 -29.66
N TRP A 168 -11.37 -11.38 -29.73
CA TRP A 168 -10.42 -11.03 -28.68
C TRP A 168 -10.06 -9.56 -28.60
N ILE A 169 -9.97 -8.86 -29.73
CA ILE A 169 -9.74 -7.42 -29.72
C ILE A 169 -10.87 -6.73 -28.93
N TRP A 170 -12.12 -7.14 -29.15
CA TRP A 170 -13.26 -6.60 -28.42
C TRP A 170 -13.26 -6.97 -26.94
N ILE A 171 -12.93 -8.21 -26.58
CA ILE A 171 -12.81 -8.62 -25.17
C ILE A 171 -11.65 -7.87 -24.49
N ALA A 172 -10.50 -7.73 -25.14
CA ALA A 172 -9.35 -7.00 -24.62
C ALA A 172 -9.68 -5.52 -24.40
N LEU A 173 -10.32 -4.87 -25.37
CA LEU A 173 -10.78 -3.47 -25.23
C LEU A 173 -11.80 -3.32 -24.11
N ALA A 174 -12.75 -4.25 -23.97
CA ALA A 174 -13.73 -4.23 -22.90
C ALA A 174 -13.10 -4.45 -21.52
N CYS A 175 -12.19 -5.42 -21.38
CA CYS A 175 -11.50 -5.73 -20.13
C CYS A 175 -10.50 -4.64 -19.75
N PHE A 176 -9.70 -4.13 -20.69
CA PHE A 176 -8.71 -3.09 -20.45
C PHE A 176 -9.39 -1.74 -20.18
N GLY A 177 -10.38 -1.37 -21.00
CA GLY A 177 -11.19 -0.17 -20.76
C GLY A 177 -11.98 -0.25 -19.45
N GLY A 178 -12.59 -1.40 -19.16
CA GLY A 178 -13.35 -1.64 -17.94
C GLY A 178 -12.50 -1.63 -16.67
N SER A 179 -11.26 -2.13 -16.73
CA SER A 179 -10.32 -2.14 -15.60
C SER A 179 -9.57 -0.81 -15.41
N LEU A 180 -9.40 -0.01 -16.47
CA LEU A 180 -8.85 1.34 -16.38
C LEU A 180 -9.80 2.29 -15.66
N PHE A 181 -11.11 2.15 -15.82
CA PHE A 181 -12.09 3.01 -15.17
C PHE A 181 -11.98 3.05 -13.64
N PRO A 182 -12.03 1.93 -12.89
CA PRO A 182 -11.89 1.95 -11.43
C PRO A 182 -10.50 2.42 -10.99
N LEU A 183 -9.45 2.11 -11.76
CA LEU A 183 -8.10 2.63 -11.48
C LEU A 183 -8.07 4.16 -11.58
N VAL A 184 -8.55 4.72 -12.68
CA VAL A 184 -8.61 6.18 -12.89
C VAL A 184 -9.53 6.83 -11.86
N HIS A 185 -10.66 6.21 -11.53
CA HIS A 185 -11.57 6.71 -10.49
C HIS A 185 -10.89 6.75 -9.11
N ALA A 186 -10.22 5.66 -8.72
CA ALA A 186 -9.48 5.59 -7.47
C ALA A 186 -8.31 6.59 -7.44
N LEU A 187 -7.54 6.71 -8.53
CA LEU A 187 -6.47 7.70 -8.65
C LEU A 187 -6.98 9.13 -8.53
N ARG A 188 -8.11 9.45 -9.18
CA ARG A 188 -8.76 10.76 -9.05
C ARG A 188 -9.22 11.01 -7.62
N HIS A 189 -9.88 10.05 -7.00
CA HIS A 189 -10.30 10.14 -5.61
C HIS A 189 -9.10 10.41 -4.69
N ILE A 190 -7.99 9.70 -4.90
CA ILE A 190 -6.74 9.89 -4.15
C ILE A 190 -6.11 11.26 -4.39
N CYS A 191 -6.14 11.78 -5.62
CA CYS A 191 -5.67 13.13 -5.92
C CYS A 191 -6.50 14.20 -5.19
N THR A 192 -7.83 14.07 -5.22
CA THR A 192 -8.72 14.95 -4.46
C THR A 192 -8.45 14.84 -2.97
N TYR A 193 -8.30 13.62 -2.45
CA TYR A 193 -7.98 13.35 -1.06
C TYR A 193 -6.67 14.01 -0.62
N LYS A 194 -5.62 13.94 -1.45
CA LYS A 194 -4.36 14.64 -1.23
C LYS A 194 -4.56 16.17 -1.13
N GLN A 195 -5.40 16.75 -2.00
CA GLN A 195 -5.68 18.18 -1.96
C GLN A 195 -6.41 18.57 -0.67
N VAL A 196 -7.43 17.80 -0.28
CA VAL A 196 -8.18 18.00 0.98
C VAL A 196 -7.24 17.91 2.18
N LEU A 197 -6.38 16.91 2.21
CA LEU A 197 -5.37 16.73 3.26
C LEU A 197 -4.45 17.95 3.42
N LEU A 198 -3.92 18.45 2.30
CA LEU A 198 -3.07 19.64 2.32
C LEU A 198 -3.84 20.89 2.74
N SER A 199 -5.10 21.04 2.32
CA SER A 199 -5.93 22.16 2.76
C SER A 199 -6.28 22.09 4.25
N ASN A 200 -6.47 20.88 4.81
CA ASN A 200 -6.76 20.69 6.23
C ASN A 200 -5.59 21.09 7.12
N VAL A 201 -4.35 20.91 6.65
CA VAL A 201 -3.16 21.40 7.36
C VAL A 201 -3.13 22.93 7.37
N GLY A 202 -3.44 23.58 6.25
CA GLY A 202 -3.45 25.04 6.15
C GLY A 202 -4.56 25.72 6.98
N ASN A 203 -5.71 25.04 7.13
CA ASN A 203 -6.87 25.55 7.86
C ASN A 203 -7.08 24.86 9.22
N PHE A 204 -6.03 24.24 9.76
CA PHE A 204 -6.12 23.45 10.98
C PHE A 204 -6.58 24.32 12.17
N GLN A 205 -7.62 23.88 12.88
CA GLN A 205 -8.11 24.51 14.09
C GLN A 205 -8.23 23.47 15.20
N PHE A 206 -7.62 23.73 16.35
CA PHE A 206 -7.62 22.80 17.47
C PHE A 206 -9.02 22.63 18.09
N ASP A 207 -9.81 23.69 18.11
CA ASP A 207 -11.12 23.68 18.78
C ASP A 207 -12.18 22.86 18.02
N THR A 208 -11.97 22.60 16.73
CA THR A 208 -12.89 21.82 15.87
C THR A 208 -12.59 20.32 15.87
N LEU A 209 -11.58 19.87 16.62
CA LEU A 209 -11.19 18.47 16.69
C LEU A 209 -12.27 17.63 17.36
N ALA A 210 -12.61 16.49 16.74
CA ALA A 210 -13.46 15.47 17.31
C ALA A 210 -12.79 14.82 18.52
N CYS A 211 -13.55 14.72 19.60
CA CYS A 211 -13.13 14.08 20.84
C CYS A 211 -14.12 12.98 21.21
N ALA A 212 -13.62 11.81 21.60
CA ALA A 212 -14.46 10.71 22.05
C ALA A 212 -15.05 10.99 23.45
N ASN A 213 -14.32 11.72 24.27
CA ASN A 213 -14.72 12.10 25.62
C ASN A 213 -14.32 13.56 25.90
N GLU A 214 -15.29 14.43 26.03
CA GLU A 214 -15.06 15.88 26.10
C GLU A 214 -14.20 16.29 27.32
N SER A 215 -14.16 15.48 28.39
CA SER A 215 -13.25 15.73 29.52
C SER A 215 -11.77 15.68 29.12
N ASP A 216 -11.42 14.93 28.08
CA ASP A 216 -10.04 14.81 27.61
C ASP A 216 -9.58 16.09 26.90
N ARG A 217 -10.51 16.90 26.38
CA ARG A 217 -10.19 18.14 25.67
C ARG A 217 -9.44 19.13 26.55
N GLU A 218 -9.97 19.40 27.74
CA GLU A 218 -9.35 20.34 28.67
C GLU A 218 -7.99 19.84 29.15
N VAL A 219 -7.89 18.55 29.49
CA VAL A 219 -6.63 17.92 29.92
C VAL A 219 -5.56 18.02 28.83
N ILE A 220 -5.92 17.69 27.59
CA ILE A 220 -5.01 17.74 26.44
C ILE A 220 -4.61 19.18 26.13
N ARG A 221 -5.55 20.12 26.19
CA ARG A 221 -5.28 21.55 25.95
C ARG A 221 -4.28 22.10 26.95
N GLU A 222 -4.46 21.79 28.24
CA GLU A 222 -3.51 22.18 29.29
C GLU A 222 -2.13 21.55 29.09
N ALA A 223 -2.07 20.29 28.64
CA ALA A 223 -0.82 19.58 28.41
C ALA A 223 0.00 20.14 27.23
N ILE A 224 -0.68 20.64 26.19
CA ILE A 224 -0.06 21.20 24.96
C ILE A 224 0.39 22.66 25.16
N VAL A 225 -0.38 23.48 25.88
CA VAL A 225 -0.09 24.92 26.04
C VAL A 225 1.01 25.20 27.06
N ARG A 226 1.12 24.37 28.10
CA ARG A 226 2.26 24.40 29.04
C ARG A 226 3.51 23.81 28.41
#